data_AF-A0A8J4Y499-F1
#
_entry.id   AF-A0A8J4Y499-F1
#
_cell.length_a   1.000
_cell.length_b   1.000
_cell.length_c   1.000
_cell.angle_alpha   90.00
_cell.angle_beta   90.00
_cell.angle_gamma   90.00
#
_symmetry.space_group_name_H-M   'P 1'
#
loop_
_entity.id
_entity.type
_entity.pdbx_description
1 polymer ?
#
loop_
_entity_poly.entity_id
_entity_poly.type
_entity_poly.pdbx_seq_one_letter_code
_entity_poly.pdbx_strand_id
1 'polypeptide(L)'
;MSSPLGVKSLLVLTVLLLAWLAGFLSRLFAVIRFESIIHEFDPCHLAPHSELLDILNGLGNEVWDLFNYRATAHMVKNGYYNFLNWFDERAWYPLGRIVGGTVYPGLMLTSGSIHYVLTMLNIPVHIRDICQISQDGQPVLGGHVFPLLLLHGERLGWLRVHHQPDPLHVFALLLMGRFSHRLYTAYTTFYILGLICSMQIPFVGFQPIRTSEHMAAAGVFALINAVAVLKYLQSVMSQAEFRHFFLVAAGIAAGAVFMVVVGLTWMGVVAPWSGRFYSLWDTGYAKIHIPIIASVSEHQPTTWFSFFFDLHILVPTFPVGLWYCIKTINDERVFIVLFAVSAVYFAGVMVRLMLTLTPVVCVLGGIVFSRLFEVFLKEEEQSRPRTGDSSDEEDDGEKNNKYDKAGKLRKMKHEQQSSSDGLGVNIRSMVIVAVLMVLMMFSVHCTWVTSNAYSSPSIVLASYGQDG
;
A
#
# COMPACT_ATOMS: atom_id res chain seq x y z
N MET A 1 28.00 -14.89 -27.64
CA MET A 1 27.93 -13.53 -27.05
C MET A 1 26.50 -13.25 -26.59
N SER A 2 26.13 -13.71 -25.40
CA SER A 2 24.90 -13.27 -24.72
C SER A 2 25.16 -11.87 -24.18
N SER A 3 24.38 -10.88 -24.60
CA SER A 3 24.53 -9.52 -24.10
C SER A 3 24.27 -9.51 -22.58
N PRO A 4 25.07 -8.80 -21.77
CA PRO A 4 24.90 -8.77 -20.30
C PRO A 4 23.55 -8.19 -19.87
N LEU A 5 22.86 -7.45 -20.75
CA LEU A 5 21.47 -7.02 -20.55
C LEU A 5 20.47 -8.19 -20.64
N GLY A 6 20.67 -9.13 -21.57
CA GLY A 6 19.79 -10.29 -21.73
C GLY A 6 19.77 -11.17 -20.50
N VAL A 7 20.94 -11.42 -19.89
CA VAL A 7 21.07 -12.25 -18.68
C VAL A 7 20.40 -11.58 -17.48
N LYS A 8 20.57 -10.27 -17.30
CA LYS A 8 19.90 -9.52 -16.21
C LYS A 8 18.38 -9.56 -16.37
N SER A 9 17.88 -9.34 -17.58
CA SER A 9 16.44 -9.38 -17.85
C SER A 9 15.85 -10.77 -17.64
N LEU A 10 16.56 -11.82 -18.04
CA LEU A 10 16.15 -13.21 -17.82
C LEU A 10 16.09 -13.51 -16.31
N LEU A 11 17.10 -13.09 -15.54
CA LEU A 11 17.14 -13.30 -14.10
C LEU A 11 15.95 -12.62 -13.41
N VAL A 12 15.66 -11.35 -13.75
CA VAL A 12 14.49 -10.63 -13.20
C VAL A 12 13.18 -11.36 -13.52
N LEU A 13 13.00 -11.81 -14.76
CA LEU A 13 11.80 -12.54 -15.16
C LEU A 13 11.66 -13.87 -14.39
N THR A 14 12.75 -14.63 -14.26
CA THR A 14 12.73 -15.91 -13.53
C THR A 14 12.43 -15.73 -12.05
N VAL A 15 13.00 -14.72 -11.39
CA VAL A 15 12.73 -14.43 -9.96
C VAL A 15 11.29 -14.00 -9.76
N LEU A 16 10.75 -13.16 -10.64
CA LEU A 16 9.34 -12.76 -10.56
C LEU A 16 8.40 -13.96 -10.77
N LEU A 17 8.69 -14.84 -11.72
CA LEU A 17 7.89 -16.04 -11.94
C LEU A 17 7.93 -16.99 -10.73
N LEU A 18 9.11 -17.19 -10.13
CA LEU A 18 9.25 -18.00 -8.93
C LEU A 18 8.53 -17.40 -7.72
N ALA A 19 8.58 -16.07 -7.55
CA ALA A 19 7.84 -15.39 -6.50
C ALA A 19 6.32 -15.51 -6.69
N TRP A 20 5.84 -15.44 -7.94
CA TRP A 20 4.43 -15.66 -8.29
C TRP A 20 3.98 -17.07 -7.90
N LEU A 21 4.77 -18.06 -8.33
CA LEU A 21 4.49 -19.46 -8.08
C LEU A 21 4.56 -19.78 -6.58
N ALA A 22 5.53 -19.25 -5.85
CA ALA A 22 5.63 -19.42 -4.41
C ALA A 22 4.42 -18.81 -3.66
N GLY A 23 4.01 -17.59 -4.02
CA GLY A 23 2.85 -16.93 -3.40
C GLY A 23 1.51 -17.61 -3.72
N PHE A 24 1.38 -18.20 -4.91
CA PHE A 24 0.23 -19.00 -5.28
C PHE A 24 0.22 -20.32 -4.49
N LEU A 25 1.31 -21.10 -4.52
CA LEU A 25 1.42 -22.38 -3.83
C LEU A 25 1.21 -22.28 -2.31
N SER A 26 1.70 -21.22 -1.67
CA SER A 26 1.53 -21.03 -0.23
C SER A 26 0.08 -20.85 0.20
N ARG A 27 -0.86 -20.54 -0.70
CA ARG A 27 -2.27 -20.33 -0.37
C ARG A 27 -3.13 -21.58 -0.54
N LEU A 28 -2.63 -22.58 -1.27
CA LEU A 28 -3.36 -23.83 -1.52
C LEU A 28 -3.43 -24.77 -0.31
N PHE A 29 -2.80 -24.45 0.83
CA PHE A 29 -2.79 -25.34 2.00
C PHE A 29 -4.18 -25.69 2.56
N ALA A 30 -5.15 -24.79 2.44
CA ALA A 30 -6.54 -25.07 2.84
C ALA A 30 -7.23 -25.99 1.82
N VAL A 31 -7.06 -25.71 0.53
CA VAL A 31 -7.63 -26.48 -0.59
C VAL A 31 -7.03 -27.89 -0.71
N ILE A 32 -5.79 -28.10 -0.28
CA ILE A 32 -5.13 -29.41 -0.33
C ILE A 32 -5.61 -30.32 0.82
N ARG A 33 -5.82 -29.76 2.02
CA ARG A 33 -6.23 -30.53 3.21
C ARG A 33 -7.72 -30.76 3.30
N PHE A 34 -8.50 -29.81 2.81
CA PHE A 34 -9.96 -29.83 2.83
C PHE A 34 -10.49 -29.76 1.40
N GLU A 35 -11.81 -29.84 1.22
CA GLU A 35 -12.41 -29.67 -0.10
C GLU A 35 -12.34 -28.19 -0.54
N SER A 36 -12.33 -27.91 -1.86
CA SER A 36 -12.41 -26.56 -2.43
C SER A 36 -13.77 -25.90 -2.15
N ILE A 37 -13.93 -25.44 -0.91
CA ILE A 37 -15.12 -24.77 -0.41
C ILE A 37 -14.70 -23.40 0.11
N ILE A 38 -15.58 -22.41 0.00
CA ILE A 38 -15.35 -21.06 0.53
C ILE A 38 -15.36 -21.16 2.07
N HIS A 39 -14.25 -20.81 2.71
CA HIS A 39 -13.95 -21.23 4.08
C HIS A 39 -14.19 -20.19 5.19
N GLU A 40 -14.45 -18.92 4.86
CA GLU A 40 -14.47 -17.83 5.85
C GLU A 40 -15.82 -17.08 5.87
N PHE A 41 -16.21 -16.64 7.07
CA PHE A 41 -17.45 -15.89 7.32
C PHE A 41 -17.09 -14.44 7.69
N ASP A 42 -16.95 -13.56 6.69
CA ASP A 42 -16.67 -12.14 6.92
C ASP A 42 -17.91 -11.41 7.54
N PRO A 43 -17.72 -10.49 8.51
CA PRO A 43 -18.82 -9.72 9.10
C PRO A 43 -19.38 -8.63 8.18
N CYS A 44 -20.69 -8.40 8.29
CA CYS A 44 -21.42 -7.36 7.59
C CYS A 44 -21.26 -5.99 8.24
N HIS A 45 -20.45 -5.12 7.66
CA HIS A 45 -20.46 -3.69 7.99
C HIS A 45 -20.66 -2.82 6.76
N LEU A 46 -21.94 -2.58 6.44
CA LEU A 46 -22.38 -1.39 5.72
C LEU A 46 -23.05 -0.42 6.71
N ALA A 47 -22.64 0.84 6.69
CA ALA A 47 -23.26 1.97 7.38
C ALA A 47 -23.73 3.01 6.33
N PRO A 48 -24.46 4.09 6.68
CA PRO A 48 -25.58 4.22 7.61
C PRO A 48 -26.84 4.79 6.91
N HIS A 49 -28.03 4.52 7.44
CA HIS A 49 -29.16 5.45 7.29
C HIS A 49 -30.07 5.37 8.53
N SER A 50 -30.18 6.51 9.21
CA SER A 50 -31.22 6.95 10.16
C SER A 50 -31.70 5.98 11.27
N GLU A 51 -31.31 6.36 12.49
CA GLU A 51 -31.97 6.20 13.79
C GLU A 51 -33.35 5.51 13.81
N LEU A 52 -33.34 4.17 13.99
CA LEU A 52 -34.39 3.33 14.61
C LEU A 52 -34.12 1.82 14.43
N LEU A 53 -33.08 1.46 13.68
CA LEU A 53 -32.69 0.08 13.36
C LEU A 53 -31.57 -0.49 14.25
N ASP A 54 -31.37 0.07 15.45
CA ASP A 54 -30.33 -0.37 16.39
C ASP A 54 -30.80 -1.42 17.43
N ILE A 55 -32.09 -1.78 17.46
CA ILE A 55 -32.63 -2.77 18.42
C ILE A 55 -32.66 -4.20 17.83
N LEU A 56 -32.39 -4.39 16.54
CA LEU A 56 -32.51 -5.69 15.84
C LEU A 56 -31.23 -6.14 15.09
N ASN A 57 -30.06 -5.61 15.45
CA ASN A 57 -28.77 -6.06 14.89
C ASN A 57 -28.13 -7.17 15.74
N GLY A 58 -28.90 -8.24 16.01
CA GLY A 58 -28.48 -9.35 16.88
C GLY A 58 -28.15 -10.68 16.19
N LEU A 59 -28.24 -10.80 14.86
CA LEU A 59 -28.23 -12.12 14.19
C LEU A 59 -27.55 -12.16 12.80
N GLY A 60 -26.59 -11.27 12.52
CA GLY A 60 -26.03 -11.09 11.17
C GLY A 60 -24.52 -11.25 11.03
N ASN A 61 -23.90 -12.19 11.73
CA ASN A 61 -22.43 -12.35 11.76
C ASN A 61 -21.87 -13.43 10.81
N GLU A 62 -22.59 -13.84 9.75
CA GLU A 62 -22.33 -15.14 9.08
C GLU A 62 -22.37 -15.13 7.53
N VAL A 63 -22.24 -13.98 6.84
CA VAL A 63 -22.90 -13.84 5.52
C VAL A 63 -22.01 -13.46 4.33
N TRP A 64 -20.82 -12.84 4.47
CA TRP A 64 -20.24 -12.10 3.34
C TRP A 64 -19.58 -12.89 2.21
N ASP A 65 -18.74 -13.88 2.44
CA ASP A 65 -18.12 -14.59 1.31
C ASP A 65 -19.12 -15.49 0.59
N LEU A 66 -20.03 -16.09 1.34
CA LEU A 66 -21.18 -16.79 0.76
C LEU A 66 -22.09 -15.82 -0.01
N PHE A 67 -22.28 -14.60 0.51
CA PHE A 67 -23.05 -13.56 -0.18
C PHE A 67 -22.34 -13.07 -1.44
N ASN A 68 -21.02 -12.86 -1.41
CA ASN A 68 -20.21 -12.49 -2.56
C ASN A 68 -20.31 -13.58 -3.64
N TYR A 69 -20.16 -14.85 -3.27
CA TYR A 69 -20.36 -15.97 -4.18
C TYR A 69 -21.78 -16.03 -4.73
N ARG A 70 -22.81 -15.88 -3.89
CA ARG A 70 -24.22 -15.88 -4.31
C ARG A 70 -24.52 -14.71 -5.25
N ALA A 71 -23.96 -13.53 -4.98
CA ALA A 71 -24.06 -12.34 -5.80
C ALA A 71 -23.40 -12.55 -7.16
N THR A 72 -22.18 -13.10 -7.19
CA THR A 72 -21.49 -13.48 -8.44
C THR A 72 -22.28 -14.52 -9.22
N ALA A 73 -22.80 -15.57 -8.56
CA ALA A 73 -23.60 -16.60 -9.21
C ALA A 73 -24.91 -16.04 -9.78
N HIS A 74 -25.54 -15.10 -9.08
CA HIS A 74 -26.72 -14.37 -9.58
C HIS A 74 -26.37 -13.51 -10.79
N MET A 75 -25.25 -12.78 -10.75
CA MET A 75 -24.79 -11.94 -11.85
C MET A 75 -24.47 -12.75 -13.12
N VAL A 76 -23.81 -13.90 -12.97
CA VAL A 76 -23.48 -14.79 -14.10
C VAL A 76 -24.74 -15.41 -14.72
N LYS A 77 -25.72 -15.79 -13.90
CA LYS A 77 -26.97 -16.40 -14.39
C LYS A 77 -27.95 -15.40 -15.02
N ASN A 78 -28.12 -14.24 -14.39
CA ASN A 78 -29.17 -13.27 -14.75
C ASN A 78 -28.63 -12.06 -15.53
N GLY A 79 -27.31 -11.92 -15.66
CA GLY A 79 -26.65 -10.81 -16.34
C GLY A 79 -26.42 -9.59 -15.45
N TYR A 80 -25.58 -8.67 -15.93
CA TYR A 80 -25.14 -7.49 -15.17
C TYR A 80 -26.28 -6.50 -14.86
N TYR A 81 -27.15 -6.21 -15.83
CA TYR A 81 -28.25 -5.25 -15.63
C TYR A 81 -29.26 -5.73 -14.57
N ASN A 82 -29.59 -7.02 -14.57
CA ASN A 82 -30.47 -7.60 -13.56
C ASN A 82 -29.80 -7.70 -12.20
N PHE A 83 -28.47 -7.83 -12.16
CA PHE A 83 -27.71 -7.76 -10.92
C PHE A 83 -27.73 -6.37 -10.29
N LEU A 84 -27.59 -5.31 -11.10
CA LEU A 84 -27.61 -3.93 -10.60
C LEU A 84 -28.99 -3.54 -10.03
N ASN A 85 -30.06 -4.09 -10.59
CA ASN A 85 -31.43 -3.88 -10.10
C ASN A 85 -31.92 -5.01 -9.17
N TRP A 86 -31.00 -5.82 -8.64
CA TRP A 86 -31.39 -6.99 -7.84
C TRP A 86 -31.89 -6.58 -6.46
N PHE A 87 -33.16 -6.91 -6.19
CA PHE A 87 -33.76 -6.90 -4.87
C PHE A 87 -33.79 -8.33 -4.32
N ASP A 88 -33.13 -8.56 -3.19
CA ASP A 88 -33.12 -9.85 -2.52
C ASP A 88 -34.13 -9.88 -1.38
N GLU A 89 -35.24 -10.57 -1.62
CA GLU A 89 -36.29 -10.82 -0.63
C GLU A 89 -35.91 -11.90 0.40
N ARG A 90 -34.87 -12.69 0.11
CA ARG A 90 -34.44 -13.81 0.97
C ARG A 90 -33.56 -13.37 2.13
N ALA A 91 -33.06 -12.14 2.11
CA ALA A 91 -32.29 -11.55 3.20
C ALA A 91 -33.12 -10.49 3.91
N TRP A 92 -32.94 -10.34 5.22
CA TRP A 92 -33.61 -9.32 6.03
C TRP A 92 -35.15 -9.38 5.98
N TYR A 93 -35.74 -10.56 6.14
CA TYR A 93 -37.20 -10.64 6.30
C TYR A 93 -37.63 -9.87 7.56
N PRO A 94 -38.59 -8.93 7.48
CA PRO A 94 -39.54 -8.67 6.39
C PRO A 94 -39.18 -7.52 5.42
N LEU A 95 -38.07 -6.82 5.60
CA LEU A 95 -37.68 -5.63 4.83
C LEU A 95 -37.17 -5.95 3.42
N GLY A 96 -36.42 -7.05 3.25
CA GLY A 96 -35.66 -7.31 2.02
C GLY A 96 -34.39 -6.44 1.92
N ARG A 97 -33.48 -6.77 0.98
CA ARG A 97 -32.24 -6.01 0.73
C ARG A 97 -32.08 -5.66 -0.75
N ILE A 98 -31.90 -4.37 -1.05
CA ILE A 98 -31.52 -3.91 -2.39
C ILE A 98 -30.01 -4.17 -2.57
N VAL A 99 -29.63 -5.23 -3.28
CA VAL A 99 -28.23 -5.66 -3.36
C VAL A 99 -27.41 -4.76 -4.28
N GLY A 100 -27.93 -4.43 -5.46
CA GLY A 100 -27.15 -3.68 -6.46
C GLY A 100 -26.78 -2.25 -6.05
N GLY A 101 -27.51 -1.67 -5.09
CA GLY A 101 -27.20 -0.36 -4.51
C GLY A 101 -26.42 -0.40 -3.18
N THR A 102 -26.28 -1.56 -2.55
CA THR A 102 -25.69 -1.71 -1.20
C THR A 102 -24.42 -2.56 -1.17
N VAL A 103 -23.79 -2.75 -2.33
CA VAL A 103 -22.59 -3.60 -2.47
C VAL A 103 -21.63 -2.98 -3.46
N TYR A 104 -20.33 -3.14 -3.20
CA TYR A 104 -19.29 -2.82 -4.18
C TYR A 104 -19.20 -3.92 -5.24
N PRO A 105 -19.52 -3.65 -6.52
CA PRO A 105 -19.63 -4.69 -7.55
C PRO A 105 -18.28 -5.18 -8.09
N GLY A 106 -17.16 -4.66 -7.59
CA GLY A 106 -15.83 -4.90 -8.16
C GLY A 106 -15.44 -6.38 -8.19
N LEU A 107 -15.54 -7.07 -7.06
CA LEU A 107 -15.17 -8.49 -6.93
C LEU A 107 -16.07 -9.41 -7.78
N MET A 108 -17.37 -9.11 -7.81
CA MET A 108 -18.34 -9.86 -8.61
C MET A 108 -18.04 -9.69 -10.10
N LEU A 109 -17.78 -8.45 -10.53
CA LEU A 109 -17.52 -8.13 -11.94
C LEU A 109 -16.20 -8.75 -12.43
N THR A 110 -15.14 -8.75 -11.63
CA THR A 110 -13.87 -9.39 -12.00
C THR A 110 -14.03 -10.91 -12.13
N SER A 111 -14.65 -11.57 -11.15
CA SER A 111 -14.87 -13.02 -11.19
C SER A 111 -15.82 -13.45 -12.32
N GLY A 112 -16.91 -12.70 -12.55
CA GLY A 112 -17.82 -12.97 -13.67
C GLY A 112 -17.19 -12.73 -15.04
N SER A 113 -16.31 -11.72 -15.17
CA SER A 113 -15.57 -11.48 -16.42
C SER A 113 -14.60 -12.61 -16.73
N ILE A 114 -13.89 -13.13 -15.72
CA ILE A 114 -13.00 -14.30 -15.85
C ILE A 114 -13.81 -15.52 -16.32
N HIS A 115 -14.96 -15.78 -15.70
CA HIS A 115 -15.87 -16.86 -16.10
C HIS A 115 -16.34 -16.71 -17.55
N TYR A 116 -16.70 -15.49 -17.97
CA TYR A 116 -17.11 -15.22 -19.35
C TYR A 116 -15.99 -15.49 -20.36
N VAL A 117 -14.76 -15.04 -20.07
CA VAL A 117 -13.59 -15.27 -20.93
C VAL A 117 -13.24 -16.76 -21.03
N LEU A 118 -13.25 -17.50 -19.91
CA LEU A 118 -13.00 -18.95 -19.90
C LEU A 118 -14.06 -19.73 -20.69
N THR A 119 -15.32 -19.32 -20.57
CA THR A 119 -16.44 -19.91 -21.32
C THR A 119 -16.29 -19.61 -22.82
N MET A 120 -15.86 -18.39 -23.19
CA MET A 120 -15.54 -18.02 -24.58
C MET A 120 -14.41 -18.86 -25.18
N LEU A 121 -13.47 -19.34 -24.34
CA LEU A 121 -12.37 -20.22 -24.73
C LEU A 121 -12.75 -21.71 -24.71
N ASN A 122 -14.03 -22.06 -24.52
CA ASN A 122 -14.54 -23.44 -24.41
C ASN A 122 -13.88 -24.24 -23.27
N ILE A 123 -13.50 -23.59 -22.17
CA ILE A 123 -13.04 -24.25 -20.95
C ILE A 123 -14.16 -24.16 -19.91
N PRO A 124 -15.05 -25.17 -19.78
CA PRO A 124 -16.17 -25.11 -18.86
C PRO A 124 -15.69 -25.31 -17.42
N VAL A 125 -15.41 -24.20 -16.72
CA VAL A 125 -15.06 -24.19 -15.28
C VAL A 125 -16.25 -23.70 -14.47
N HIS A 126 -16.55 -24.36 -13.35
CA HIS A 126 -17.64 -23.94 -12.48
C HIS A 126 -17.30 -22.62 -11.76
N ILE A 127 -18.30 -21.76 -11.54
CA ILE A 127 -18.09 -20.41 -10.95
C ILE A 127 -17.47 -20.46 -9.54
N ARG A 128 -17.71 -21.54 -8.78
CA ARG A 128 -17.13 -21.75 -7.45
C ARG A 128 -15.59 -21.80 -7.51
N ASP A 129 -15.05 -22.55 -8.46
CA ASP A 129 -13.60 -22.73 -8.60
C ASP A 129 -12.95 -21.41 -9.02
N ILE A 130 -13.63 -20.62 -9.85
CA ILE A 130 -13.16 -19.29 -10.27
C ILE A 130 -13.16 -18.30 -9.12
N CYS A 131 -14.21 -18.28 -8.29
CA CYS A 131 -14.26 -17.40 -7.12
C CYS A 131 -13.12 -17.71 -6.13
N GLN A 132 -12.89 -19.00 -5.87
CA GLN A 132 -11.78 -19.46 -5.02
C GLN A 132 -10.42 -19.04 -5.60
N ILE A 133 -10.15 -19.35 -6.87
CA ILE A 133 -8.89 -19.01 -7.55
C ILE A 133 -8.70 -17.49 -7.65
N SER A 134 -9.78 -16.72 -7.84
CA SER A 134 -9.70 -15.25 -7.89
C SER A 134 -9.26 -14.67 -6.54
N GLN A 135 -9.80 -15.18 -5.43
CA GLN A 135 -9.39 -14.79 -4.08
C GLN A 135 -7.91 -15.14 -3.81
N ASP A 136 -7.47 -16.31 -4.27
CA ASP A 136 -6.07 -16.76 -4.12
C ASP A 136 -5.10 -16.01 -5.05
N GLY A 137 -5.55 -15.62 -6.25
CA GLY A 137 -4.73 -15.01 -7.30
C GLY A 137 -4.60 -13.48 -7.25
N GLN A 138 -5.64 -12.75 -6.79
CA GLN A 138 -5.62 -11.29 -6.66
C GLN A 138 -4.46 -10.72 -5.83
N PRO A 139 -4.10 -11.27 -4.66
CA PRO A 139 -2.97 -10.79 -3.87
C PRO A 139 -1.61 -11.19 -4.46
N VAL A 140 -1.52 -12.25 -5.26
CA VAL A 140 -0.30 -12.56 -6.03
C VAL A 140 -0.12 -11.53 -7.14
N LEU A 141 -1.19 -11.17 -7.84
CA LEU A 141 -1.22 -10.02 -8.74
C LEU A 141 -0.81 -8.74 -7.99
N GLY A 142 -1.33 -8.45 -6.80
CA GLY A 142 -0.89 -7.33 -5.95
C GLY A 142 0.59 -7.39 -5.57
N GLY A 143 1.12 -8.57 -5.25
CA GLY A 143 2.52 -8.81 -4.92
C GLY A 143 3.51 -8.68 -6.09
N HIS A 144 3.04 -8.79 -7.34
CA HIS A 144 3.82 -8.42 -8.53
C HIS A 144 3.56 -6.99 -8.94
N VAL A 145 2.31 -6.58 -9.02
CA VAL A 145 1.88 -5.26 -9.45
C VAL A 145 2.45 -4.19 -8.53
N PHE A 146 2.56 -4.40 -7.21
CA PHE A 146 3.06 -3.39 -6.28
C PHE A 146 4.59 -3.18 -6.37
N PRO A 147 5.45 -4.22 -6.35
CA PRO A 147 6.89 -4.04 -6.59
C PRO A 147 7.23 -3.76 -8.04
N LEU A 148 6.47 -4.26 -9.02
CA LEU A 148 6.65 -3.93 -10.44
C LEU A 148 6.16 -2.50 -10.75
N LEU A 149 5.10 -1.98 -10.11
CA LEU A 149 4.77 -0.56 -10.17
C LEU A 149 5.90 0.28 -9.56
N LEU A 150 6.44 -0.12 -8.41
CA LEU A 150 7.53 0.63 -7.76
C LEU A 150 8.88 0.54 -8.50
N LEU A 151 9.23 -0.62 -9.09
CA LEU A 151 10.55 -0.86 -9.72
C LEU A 151 10.56 -0.58 -11.24
N HIS A 152 9.47 -0.83 -11.98
CA HIS A 152 9.41 -0.53 -13.42
C HIS A 152 9.00 0.93 -13.71
N GLY A 153 8.54 1.66 -12.69
CA GLY A 153 8.27 3.10 -12.74
C GLY A 153 9.50 3.97 -13.02
N GLU A 154 10.72 3.46 -12.84
CA GLU A 154 11.94 4.21 -13.17
C GLU A 154 12.25 4.28 -14.67
N ARG A 155 11.67 3.42 -15.53
CA ARG A 155 12.13 3.28 -16.93
C ARG A 155 11.11 3.63 -18.01
N LEU A 156 9.82 3.58 -17.72
CA LEU A 156 8.78 3.97 -18.66
C LEU A 156 7.99 5.13 -18.04
N GLY A 157 8.21 6.34 -18.56
CA GLY A 157 7.66 7.61 -18.08
C GLY A 157 6.12 7.71 -18.00
N TRP A 158 5.41 6.61 -18.25
CA TRP A 158 3.97 6.45 -18.11
C TRP A 158 3.52 6.15 -16.67
N LEU A 159 4.46 5.92 -15.74
CA LEU A 159 4.19 5.73 -14.31
C LEU A 159 4.75 6.84 -13.39
N ARG A 160 4.98 8.05 -13.92
CA ARG A 160 5.13 9.26 -13.07
C ARG A 160 3.76 9.82 -12.61
N VAL A 161 2.66 9.23 -13.11
CA VAL A 161 1.27 9.67 -12.91
C VAL A 161 0.50 8.81 -11.89
N HIS A 162 1.02 7.65 -11.48
CA HIS A 162 0.34 6.73 -10.54
C HIS A 162 0.83 6.83 -9.09
N HIS A 163 1.52 7.90 -8.69
CA HIS A 163 1.53 8.25 -7.27
C HIS A 163 0.09 8.57 -6.90
N GLN A 164 -0.59 7.68 -6.18
CA GLN A 164 -1.85 8.00 -5.51
C GLN A 164 -1.49 9.08 -4.49
N PRO A 165 -1.69 10.38 -4.79
CA PRO A 165 -1.15 11.42 -3.95
C PRO A 165 -2.15 11.59 -2.82
N ASP A 166 -1.90 10.89 -1.72
CA ASP A 166 -2.71 11.04 -0.53
C ASP A 166 -2.72 12.53 -0.13
N PRO A 167 -3.89 13.10 0.23
CA PRO A 167 -3.98 14.51 0.59
C PRO A 167 -2.99 14.88 1.70
N LEU A 168 -2.73 13.95 2.62
CA LEU A 168 -1.76 14.11 3.70
C LEU A 168 -0.31 14.21 3.18
N HIS A 169 0.04 13.44 2.15
CA HIS A 169 1.36 13.51 1.51
C HIS A 169 1.56 14.86 0.79
N VAL A 170 0.57 15.30 0.02
CA VAL A 170 0.62 16.60 -0.68
C VAL A 170 0.70 17.74 0.32
N PHE A 171 -0.10 17.68 1.39
CA PHE A 171 -0.04 18.65 2.47
C PHE A 171 1.33 18.71 3.15
N ALA A 172 1.95 17.56 3.43
CA ALA A 172 3.30 17.49 3.99
C ALA A 172 4.36 18.09 3.05
N LEU A 173 4.27 17.83 1.73
CA LEU A 173 5.17 18.45 0.75
C LEU A 173 5.01 19.97 0.68
N LEU A 174 3.77 20.48 0.82
CA LEU A 174 3.50 21.91 0.90
C LEU A 174 4.12 22.54 2.15
N LEU A 175 4.02 21.87 3.32
CA LEU A 175 4.65 22.33 4.56
C LEU A 175 6.17 22.34 4.50
N MET A 176 6.79 21.38 3.80
CA MET A 176 8.24 21.37 3.55
C MET A 176 8.68 22.42 2.51
N GLY A 177 7.76 23.19 1.94
CA GLY A 177 8.05 24.20 0.91
C GLY A 177 8.42 23.63 -0.46
N ARG A 178 8.22 22.33 -0.69
CA ARG A 178 8.60 21.63 -1.93
C ARG A 178 7.45 21.63 -2.95
N PHE A 179 7.07 22.81 -3.42
CA PHE A 179 6.09 22.92 -4.49
C PHE A 179 6.72 22.67 -5.86
N SER A 180 6.12 21.77 -6.64
CA SER A 180 6.51 21.49 -8.02
C SER A 180 5.28 21.50 -8.92
N HIS A 181 5.42 22.00 -10.16
CA HIS A 181 4.34 21.94 -11.14
C HIS A 181 3.88 20.50 -11.44
N ARG A 182 4.79 19.52 -11.31
CA ARG A 182 4.45 18.10 -11.45
C ARG A 182 3.48 17.62 -10.37
N LEU A 183 3.69 18.06 -9.13
CA LEU A 183 2.81 17.76 -7.99
C LEU A 183 1.42 18.35 -8.21
N TYR A 184 1.36 19.60 -8.67
CA TYR A 184 0.10 20.28 -8.99
C TYR A 184 -0.69 19.54 -10.07
N THR A 185 -0.07 19.22 -11.20
CA THR A 185 -0.75 18.51 -12.30
C THR A 185 -1.20 17.12 -11.89
N ALA A 186 -0.39 16.38 -11.12
CA ALA A 186 -0.73 15.04 -10.67
C ALA A 186 -1.92 15.05 -9.71
N TYR A 187 -1.90 15.89 -8.67
CA TYR A 187 -2.96 15.89 -7.66
C TYR A 187 -4.29 16.46 -8.16
N THR A 188 -4.26 17.52 -8.96
CA THR A 188 -5.50 18.13 -9.48
C THR A 188 -6.22 17.22 -10.47
N THR A 189 -5.49 16.57 -11.38
CA THR A 189 -6.08 15.60 -12.32
C THR A 189 -6.61 14.37 -11.59
N PHE A 190 -5.85 13.84 -10.63
CA PHE A 190 -6.25 12.72 -9.79
C PHE A 190 -7.54 13.02 -9.00
N TYR A 191 -7.61 14.19 -8.34
CA TYR A 191 -8.78 14.56 -7.54
C TYR A 191 -10.04 14.71 -8.39
N ILE A 192 -9.98 15.42 -9.53
CA ILE A 192 -11.15 15.64 -10.38
C ILE A 192 -11.65 14.34 -10.99
N LEU A 193 -10.76 13.55 -11.59
CA LEU A 193 -11.13 12.27 -12.21
C LEU A 193 -11.58 11.25 -11.16
N GLY A 194 -10.87 11.16 -10.03
CA GLY A 194 -11.23 10.26 -8.94
C GLY A 194 -12.59 10.59 -8.31
N LEU A 195 -12.91 11.88 -8.16
CA LEU A 195 -14.21 12.33 -7.65
C LEU A 195 -15.34 11.92 -8.60
N ILE A 196 -15.20 12.17 -9.91
CA ILE A 196 -16.22 11.82 -10.90
C ILE A 196 -16.39 10.29 -10.99
N CYS A 197 -15.29 9.54 -11.07
CA CYS A 197 -15.35 8.08 -11.17
C CYS A 197 -15.92 7.42 -9.90
N SER A 198 -15.61 7.93 -8.71
CA SER A 198 -16.15 7.38 -7.46
C SER A 198 -17.66 7.60 -7.32
N MET A 199 -18.19 8.73 -7.79
CA MET A 199 -19.64 9.02 -7.78
C MET A 199 -20.47 8.10 -8.69
N GLN A 200 -19.85 7.47 -9.70
CA GLN A 200 -20.56 6.55 -10.60
C GLN A 200 -20.98 5.24 -9.92
N ILE A 201 -20.35 4.89 -8.79
CA ILE A 201 -20.69 3.67 -8.06
C ILE A 201 -21.95 3.94 -7.22
N PRO A 202 -23.07 3.22 -7.45
CA PRO A 202 -24.35 3.52 -6.79
C PRO A 202 -24.30 3.51 -5.26
N PHE A 203 -23.45 2.65 -4.69
CA PHE A 203 -23.27 2.58 -3.24
C PHE A 203 -22.58 3.82 -2.65
N VAL A 204 -21.64 4.41 -3.41
CA VAL A 204 -20.89 5.61 -2.99
C VAL A 204 -21.74 6.87 -3.24
N GLY A 205 -22.38 6.96 -4.42
CA GLY A 205 -23.25 8.06 -4.78
C GLY A 205 -22.63 9.43 -4.49
N PHE A 206 -23.29 10.24 -3.65
CA PHE A 206 -22.82 11.58 -3.27
C PHE A 206 -22.06 11.65 -1.93
N GLN A 207 -21.66 10.49 -1.37
CA GLN A 207 -20.86 10.46 -0.14
C GLN A 207 -19.58 11.31 -0.23
N PRO A 208 -18.80 11.31 -1.35
CA PRO A 208 -17.59 12.11 -1.46
C PRO A 208 -17.75 13.62 -1.27
N ILE A 209 -18.96 14.17 -1.43
CA ILE A 209 -19.26 15.58 -1.20
C ILE A 209 -19.83 15.83 0.21
N ARG A 210 -20.62 14.88 0.72
CA ARG A 210 -21.44 15.08 1.92
C ARG A 210 -20.76 14.61 3.21
N THR A 211 -19.85 13.65 3.14
CA THR A 211 -19.20 13.09 4.34
C THR A 211 -17.90 13.83 4.66
N SER A 212 -17.62 13.98 5.97
CA SER A 212 -16.40 14.64 6.46
C SER A 212 -15.11 13.90 6.12
N GLU A 213 -15.20 12.61 5.79
CA GLU A 213 -14.06 11.73 5.48
C GLU A 213 -13.29 12.20 4.24
N HIS A 214 -14.00 12.72 3.23
CA HIS A 214 -13.40 13.16 1.97
C HIS A 214 -13.06 14.66 1.95
N MET A 215 -13.45 15.40 3.00
CA MET A 215 -13.21 16.84 3.10
C MET A 215 -11.71 17.19 3.17
N ALA A 216 -10.87 16.29 3.69
CA ALA A 216 -9.42 16.48 3.67
C ALA A 216 -8.89 16.56 2.23
N ALA A 217 -9.41 15.75 1.30
CA ALA A 217 -9.02 15.80 -0.10
C ALA A 217 -9.50 17.09 -0.77
N ALA A 218 -10.74 17.51 -0.51
CA ALA A 218 -11.27 18.79 -1.02
C ALA A 218 -10.46 19.99 -0.48
N GLY A 219 -10.09 19.97 0.80
CA GLY A 219 -9.32 21.03 1.46
C GLY A 219 -7.91 21.16 0.88
N VAL A 220 -7.21 20.04 0.67
CA VAL A 220 -5.87 20.05 0.04
C VAL A 220 -5.95 20.46 -1.43
N PHE A 221 -7.04 20.11 -2.14
CA PHE A 221 -7.29 20.58 -3.50
C PHE A 221 -7.50 22.09 -3.57
N ALA A 222 -8.26 22.68 -2.64
CA ALA A 222 -8.37 24.14 -2.55
C ALA A 222 -7.01 24.79 -2.22
N LEU A 223 -6.28 24.21 -1.26
CA LEU A 223 -4.99 24.71 -0.82
C LEU A 223 -3.95 24.71 -1.94
N ILE A 224 -3.83 23.63 -2.72
CA ILE A 224 -2.83 23.54 -3.79
C ILE A 224 -3.11 24.53 -4.93
N ASN A 225 -4.39 24.78 -5.24
CA ASN A 225 -4.80 25.80 -6.21
C ASN A 225 -4.45 27.21 -5.69
N ALA A 226 -4.71 27.49 -4.41
CA ALA A 226 -4.33 28.76 -3.80
C ALA A 226 -2.81 28.97 -3.83
N VAL A 227 -2.02 27.95 -3.45
CA VAL A 227 -0.55 28.01 -3.49
C VAL A 227 -0.03 28.21 -4.92
N ALA A 228 -0.63 27.54 -5.92
CA ALA A 228 -0.26 27.71 -7.32
C ALA A 228 -0.52 29.14 -7.82
N VAL A 229 -1.67 29.72 -7.49
CA VAL A 229 -2.00 31.13 -7.81
C VAL A 229 -1.04 32.09 -7.12
N LEU A 230 -0.74 31.87 -5.83
CA LEU A 230 0.21 32.69 -5.09
C LEU A 230 1.61 32.63 -5.69
N LYS A 231 2.06 31.44 -6.12
CA LYS A 231 3.35 31.26 -6.80
C LYS A 231 3.39 31.93 -8.17
N TYR A 232 2.28 31.89 -8.92
CA TYR A 232 2.16 32.60 -10.18
C TYR A 232 2.23 34.12 -9.96
N LEU A 233 1.48 34.66 -8.99
CA LEU A 233 1.52 36.08 -8.63
C LEU A 233 2.90 36.52 -8.13
N GLN A 234 3.63 35.65 -7.41
CA GLN A 234 5.02 35.88 -7.00
C GLN A 234 5.95 36.12 -8.20
N SER A 235 5.66 35.52 -9.36
CA SER A 235 6.48 35.69 -10.57
C SER A 235 6.20 36.97 -11.34
N VAL A 236 5.02 37.58 -11.16
CA VAL A 236 4.57 38.77 -11.89
C VAL A 236 4.82 40.06 -11.09
N MET A 237 4.91 39.98 -9.76
CA MET A 237 4.93 41.13 -8.85
C MET A 237 6.32 41.41 -8.24
N SER A 238 6.59 42.66 -7.85
CA SER A 238 7.81 43.03 -7.14
C SER A 238 7.84 42.45 -5.70
N GLN A 239 9.03 42.19 -5.13
CA GLN A 239 9.15 41.55 -3.81
C GLN A 239 8.53 42.35 -2.65
N ALA A 240 8.46 43.69 -2.76
CA ALA A 240 7.90 44.56 -1.73
C ALA A 240 6.36 44.50 -1.73
N GLU A 241 5.74 44.56 -2.91
CA GLU A 241 4.30 44.43 -3.08
C GLU A 241 3.82 43.01 -2.74
N PHE A 242 4.63 41.99 -3.07
CA PHE A 242 4.33 40.59 -2.74
C PHE A 242 4.20 40.36 -1.24
N ARG A 243 5.00 41.05 -0.40
CA ARG A 243 4.95 40.88 1.06
C ARG A 243 3.65 41.41 1.66
N HIS A 244 3.16 42.55 1.17
CA HIS A 244 1.86 43.10 1.57
C HIS A 244 0.71 42.26 1.03
N PHE A 245 0.78 41.84 -0.25
CA PHE A 245 -0.22 40.97 -0.85
C PHE A 245 -0.31 39.62 -0.14
N PHE A 246 0.82 39.01 0.22
CA PHE A 246 0.88 37.73 0.93
C PHE A 246 0.23 37.82 2.32
N LEU A 247 0.45 38.91 3.05
CA LEU A 247 -0.10 39.09 4.40
C LEU A 247 -1.63 39.33 4.35
N VAL A 248 -2.09 40.12 3.37
CA VAL A 248 -3.53 40.32 3.11
C VAL A 248 -4.20 39.03 2.61
N ALA A 249 -3.58 38.32 1.68
CA ALA A 249 -4.09 37.05 1.16
C ALA A 249 -4.12 35.96 2.23
N ALA A 250 -3.12 35.88 3.11
CA ALA A 250 -3.11 34.96 4.24
C ALA A 250 -4.22 35.29 5.26
N GLY A 251 -4.48 36.58 5.52
CA GLY A 251 -5.60 37.02 6.36
C GLY A 251 -6.97 36.65 5.76
N ILE A 252 -7.16 36.88 4.46
CA ILE A 252 -8.39 36.52 3.74
C ILE A 252 -8.56 34.99 3.69
N ALA A 253 -7.50 34.23 3.43
CA ALA A 253 -7.56 32.78 3.40
C ALA A 253 -7.88 32.19 4.78
N ALA A 254 -7.27 32.70 5.86
CA ALA A 254 -7.58 32.29 7.22
C ALA A 254 -9.03 32.62 7.60
N GLY A 255 -9.52 33.82 7.26
CA GLY A 255 -10.90 34.22 7.49
C GLY A 255 -11.91 33.41 6.68
N ALA A 256 -11.61 33.12 5.42
CA ALA A 256 -12.44 32.30 4.54
C ALA A 256 -12.50 30.84 5.02
N VAL A 257 -11.37 30.24 5.38
CA VAL A 257 -11.33 28.88 5.94
C VAL A 257 -12.12 28.81 7.25
N PHE A 258 -11.95 29.79 8.14
CA PHE A 258 -12.70 29.86 9.40
C PHE A 258 -14.22 29.99 9.15
N MET A 259 -14.63 30.88 8.26
CA MET A 259 -16.04 31.08 7.90
C MET A 259 -16.65 29.87 7.18
N VAL A 260 -15.90 29.21 6.31
CA VAL A 260 -16.35 28.01 5.60
C VAL A 260 -16.50 26.84 6.56
N VAL A 261 -15.55 26.63 7.47
CA VAL A 261 -15.62 25.55 8.47
C VAL A 261 -16.76 25.78 9.45
N VAL A 262 -16.90 27.00 9.99
CA VAL A 262 -17.98 27.38 10.92
C VAL A 262 -19.34 27.40 10.23
N GLY A 263 -19.41 27.89 9.00
CA GLY A 263 -20.65 27.95 8.22
C GLY A 263 -21.16 26.58 7.80
N LEU A 264 -20.27 25.69 7.34
CA LEU A 264 -20.64 24.33 6.95
C LEU A 264 -21.03 23.46 8.15
N THR A 265 -20.42 23.67 9.32
CA THR A 265 -20.83 23.00 10.56
C THR A 265 -22.16 23.52 11.08
N TRP A 266 -22.41 24.82 11.03
CA TRP A 266 -23.69 25.38 11.49
C TRP A 266 -24.87 25.05 10.57
N MET A 267 -24.64 24.96 9.25
CA MET A 267 -25.69 24.61 8.29
C MET A 267 -26.05 23.11 8.25
N GLY A 268 -25.32 22.24 8.96
CA GLY A 268 -25.60 20.80 8.99
C GLY A 268 -25.47 20.08 7.65
N VAL A 269 -24.82 20.70 6.66
CA VAL A 269 -24.67 20.15 5.29
C VAL A 269 -23.60 19.06 5.25
N VAL A 270 -22.61 19.11 6.15
CA VAL A 270 -21.56 18.10 6.28
C VAL A 270 -21.97 17.10 7.36
N ALA A 271 -22.19 15.86 6.97
CA ALA A 271 -22.47 14.79 7.93
C ALA A 271 -21.24 14.57 8.83
N PRO A 272 -21.43 14.34 10.15
CA PRO A 272 -20.33 14.01 11.05
C PRO A 272 -19.68 12.68 10.65
N TRP A 273 -18.52 12.41 11.26
CA TRP A 273 -17.76 11.19 11.02
C TRP A 273 -18.64 9.97 11.29
N SER A 274 -18.57 8.96 10.42
CA SER A 274 -19.26 7.70 10.68
C SER A 274 -18.74 7.06 11.96
N GLY A 275 -19.63 6.46 12.77
CA GLY A 275 -19.30 5.88 14.07
C GLY A 275 -18.15 4.86 14.03
N ARG A 276 -18.00 4.14 12.91
CA ARG A 276 -16.89 3.21 12.69
C ARG A 276 -15.55 3.93 12.54
N PHE A 277 -15.46 4.99 11.74
CA PHE A 277 -14.21 5.74 11.61
C PHE A 277 -13.90 6.55 12.86
N TYR A 278 -14.92 7.06 13.54
CA TYR A 278 -14.75 7.76 14.82
C TYR A 278 -14.18 6.82 15.89
N SER A 279 -14.58 5.54 15.91
CA SER A 279 -14.02 4.55 16.84
C SER A 279 -12.53 4.24 16.66
N LEU A 280 -11.95 4.57 15.49
CA LEU A 280 -10.50 4.45 15.28
C LEU A 280 -9.73 5.60 15.94
N TRP A 281 -10.38 6.74 16.13
CA TRP A 281 -9.82 7.89 16.83
C TRP A 281 -10.05 7.78 18.34
N ASP A 282 -11.29 7.50 18.73
CA ASP A 282 -11.70 7.26 20.11
C ASP A 282 -12.10 5.79 20.30
N THR A 283 -11.14 4.99 20.74
CA THR A 283 -11.31 3.55 20.94
C THR A 283 -12.29 3.20 22.07
N GLY A 284 -12.64 4.15 22.94
CA GLY A 284 -13.65 3.97 23.98
C GLY A 284 -15.08 4.13 23.48
N TYR A 285 -15.28 4.91 22.40
CA TYR A 285 -16.61 5.29 21.90
C TYR A 285 -17.45 4.09 21.47
N ALA A 286 -16.87 3.18 20.67
CA ALA A 286 -17.59 2.00 20.17
C ALA A 286 -18.07 1.10 21.32
N LYS A 287 -17.25 0.89 22.34
CA LYS A 287 -17.59 0.01 23.47
C LYS A 287 -18.75 0.55 24.33
N ILE A 288 -18.90 1.87 24.40
CA ILE A 288 -19.91 2.53 25.24
C ILE A 288 -21.21 2.78 24.47
N HIS A 289 -21.11 3.26 23.21
CA HIS A 289 -22.27 3.75 22.47
C HIS A 289 -22.82 2.78 21.42
N ILE A 290 -22.00 1.88 20.86
CA ILE A 290 -22.44 0.95 19.79
C ILE A 290 -21.84 -0.44 20.04
N PRO A 291 -22.44 -1.24 20.95
CA PRO A 291 -21.86 -2.52 21.39
C PRO A 291 -21.69 -3.55 20.26
N ILE A 292 -22.43 -3.40 19.16
CA ILE A 292 -22.34 -4.25 17.98
C ILE A 292 -20.95 -4.16 17.33
N ILE A 293 -20.38 -2.95 17.22
CA ILE A 293 -19.04 -2.75 16.64
C ILE A 293 -17.98 -3.42 17.53
N ALA A 294 -18.11 -3.26 18.85
CA ALA A 294 -17.17 -3.84 19.81
C ALA A 294 -17.29 -5.37 19.95
N SER A 295 -18.40 -5.96 19.52
CA SER A 295 -18.65 -7.40 19.64
C SER A 295 -17.85 -8.25 18.64
N VAL A 296 -17.36 -7.65 17.55
CA VAL A 296 -16.58 -8.36 16.53
C VAL A 296 -15.14 -8.54 17.01
N SER A 297 -14.64 -9.77 16.96
CA SER A 297 -13.27 -10.12 17.37
C SER A 297 -12.20 -9.36 16.58
N GLU A 298 -12.46 -9.04 15.31
CA GLU A 298 -11.54 -8.29 14.44
C GLU A 298 -11.35 -6.82 14.86
N HIS A 299 -12.32 -6.24 15.58
CA HIS A 299 -12.27 -4.87 16.09
C HIS A 299 -11.44 -4.72 17.36
N GLN A 300 -10.90 -5.83 17.88
CA GLN A 300 -10.04 -5.81 19.06
C GLN A 300 -8.64 -5.25 18.72
N PRO A 301 -7.93 -4.69 19.73
CA PRO A 301 -6.56 -4.20 19.55
C PRO A 301 -5.57 -5.36 19.40
N THR A 302 -4.50 -5.12 18.63
CA THR A 302 -3.41 -6.09 18.43
C THR A 302 -2.46 -6.15 19.61
N THR A 303 -2.01 -7.36 19.96
CA THR A 303 -0.90 -7.53 20.92
C THR A 303 0.45 -7.55 20.20
N TRP A 304 1.54 -7.31 20.92
CA TRP A 304 2.90 -7.36 20.36
C TRP A 304 3.25 -8.75 19.80
N PHE A 305 2.67 -9.81 20.38
CA PHE A 305 2.87 -11.18 19.90
C PHE A 305 2.33 -11.36 18.48
N SER A 306 1.15 -10.79 18.17
CA SER A 306 0.57 -10.82 16.82
C SER A 306 1.49 -10.15 15.80
N PHE A 307 2.09 -9.00 16.14
CA PHE A 307 3.08 -8.36 15.27
C PHE A 307 4.26 -9.26 14.95
N PHE A 308 4.80 -9.97 15.95
CA PHE A 308 5.90 -10.90 15.72
C PHE A 308 5.47 -12.16 14.96
N PHE A 309 4.29 -12.69 15.26
CA PHE A 309 3.71 -13.88 14.64
C PHE A 309 3.45 -13.70 13.15
N ASP A 310 3.07 -12.49 12.70
CA ASP A 310 2.78 -12.25 11.29
C ASP A 310 3.99 -11.72 10.52
N LEU A 311 4.85 -10.92 11.16
CA LEU A 311 5.91 -10.17 10.48
C LEU A 311 7.34 -10.63 10.85
N HIS A 312 7.53 -11.55 11.80
CA HIS A 312 8.82 -12.17 12.16
C HIS A 312 10.04 -11.22 12.09
N ILE A 313 10.93 -11.37 11.11
CA ILE A 313 12.15 -10.56 10.93
C ILE A 313 11.87 -9.13 10.42
N LEU A 314 10.71 -8.91 9.81
CA LEU A 314 10.33 -7.61 9.27
C LEU A 314 10.04 -6.58 10.38
N VAL A 315 9.62 -7.03 11.58
CA VAL A 315 9.39 -6.16 12.74
C VAL A 315 10.67 -5.43 13.19
N PRO A 316 11.80 -6.11 13.50
CA PRO A 316 13.02 -5.41 13.93
C PRO A 316 13.70 -4.63 12.79
N THR A 317 13.50 -5.01 11.53
CA THR A 317 14.07 -4.28 10.38
C THR A 317 13.27 -3.04 10.00
N PHE A 318 12.00 -2.94 10.41
CA PHE A 318 11.12 -1.82 10.09
C PHE A 318 11.65 -0.44 10.56
N PRO A 319 12.04 -0.24 11.84
CA PRO A 319 12.58 1.05 12.29
C PRO A 319 13.87 1.45 11.56
N VAL A 320 14.71 0.46 11.23
CA VAL A 320 15.96 0.67 10.48
C VAL A 320 15.66 1.16 9.05
N GLY A 321 14.67 0.54 8.39
CA GLY A 321 14.23 0.95 7.05
C GLY A 321 13.64 2.36 7.04
N LEU A 322 12.82 2.68 8.05
CA LEU A 322 12.25 4.01 8.22
C LEU A 322 13.35 5.06 8.41
N TRP A 323 14.36 4.77 9.24
CA TRP A 323 15.50 5.66 9.47
C TRP A 323 16.28 5.95 8.18
N TYR A 324 16.52 4.94 7.34
CA TYR A 324 17.17 5.15 6.04
C TYR A 324 16.36 6.03 5.09
N CYS A 325 15.02 5.90 5.10
CA CYS A 325 14.15 6.75 4.29
C CYS A 325 14.16 8.20 4.77
N ILE A 326 14.22 8.44 6.08
CA ILE A 326 14.34 9.79 6.66
C ILE A 326 15.69 10.43 6.34
N LYS A 327 16.78 9.66 6.39
CA LYS A 327 18.14 10.16 6.11
C LYS A 327 18.32 10.67 4.68
N THR A 328 17.62 10.07 3.72
CA THR A 328 17.70 10.44 2.30
C THR A 328 16.34 10.96 1.82
N ILE A 329 16.05 12.24 2.08
CA ILE A 329 14.68 12.75 1.89
C ILE A 329 14.39 13.14 0.41
N ASN A 330 13.67 12.27 -0.29
CA ASN A 330 13.09 12.51 -1.61
C ASN A 330 11.57 12.65 -1.50
N ASP A 331 10.94 13.29 -2.48
CA ASP A 331 9.49 13.50 -2.50
C ASP A 331 8.73 12.15 -2.39
N GLU A 332 9.21 11.12 -3.07
CA GLU A 332 8.67 9.74 -3.02
C GLU A 332 8.87 9.07 -1.65
N ARG A 333 10.00 9.36 -0.97
CA ARG A 333 10.29 8.75 0.35
C ARG A 333 9.49 9.40 1.47
N VAL A 334 9.12 10.67 1.32
CA VAL A 334 8.18 11.35 2.23
C VAL A 334 6.84 10.62 2.24
N PHE A 335 6.35 10.16 1.09
CA PHE A 335 5.14 9.34 1.00
C PHE A 335 5.27 8.05 1.82
N ILE A 336 6.34 7.29 1.61
CA ILE A 336 6.57 6.01 2.31
C ILE A 336 6.66 6.22 3.83
N VAL A 337 7.32 7.28 4.29
CA VAL A 337 7.44 7.59 5.73
C VAL A 337 6.08 7.91 6.35
N LEU A 338 5.27 8.75 5.69
CA LEU A 338 3.93 9.10 6.17
C LEU A 338 2.99 7.90 6.18
N PHE A 339 3.05 7.07 5.13
CA PHE A 339 2.31 5.83 5.04
C PHE A 339 2.72 4.83 6.14
N ALA A 340 4.02 4.69 6.40
CA ALA A 340 4.53 3.81 7.46
C ALA A 340 4.06 4.23 8.86
N VAL A 341 4.13 5.52 9.19
CA VAL A 341 3.73 6.03 10.50
C VAL A 341 2.22 5.89 10.71
N SER A 342 1.42 6.22 9.70
CA SER A 342 -0.03 6.07 9.77
C SER A 342 -0.48 4.60 9.84
N ALA A 343 0.11 3.72 9.01
CA ALA A 343 -0.22 2.30 9.00
C ALA A 343 0.12 1.61 10.34
N VAL A 344 1.25 1.95 10.98
CA VAL A 344 1.61 1.41 12.31
C VAL A 344 0.59 1.82 13.37
N TYR A 345 0.16 3.08 13.36
CA TYR A 345 -0.87 3.55 14.29
C TYR A 345 -2.18 2.78 14.12
N PHE A 346 -2.68 2.68 12.88
CA PHE A 346 -3.94 1.99 12.61
C PHE A 346 -3.88 0.48 12.86
N ALA A 347 -2.76 -0.16 12.54
CA ALA A 347 -2.54 -1.57 12.86
C ALA A 347 -2.50 -1.81 14.38
N GLY A 348 -2.01 -0.86 15.18
CA GLY A 348 -2.01 -0.95 16.63
C GLY A 348 -3.40 -0.86 17.26
N VAL A 349 -4.32 -0.10 16.63
CA VAL A 349 -5.68 0.11 17.13
C VAL A 349 -6.60 -1.08 16.83
N MET A 350 -6.45 -1.74 15.68
CA MET A 350 -7.35 -2.79 15.22
C MET A 350 -6.60 -3.91 14.48
N VAL A 351 -6.89 -5.17 14.84
CA VAL A 351 -6.24 -6.37 14.25
C VAL A 351 -6.40 -6.45 12.72
N ARG A 352 -7.58 -6.18 12.17
CA ARG A 352 -7.80 -6.24 10.71
C ARG A 352 -6.93 -5.26 9.90
N LEU A 353 -6.57 -4.12 10.50
CA LEU A 353 -5.78 -3.09 9.82
C LEU A 353 -4.30 -3.49 9.67
N MET A 354 -3.89 -4.61 10.27
CA MET A 354 -2.58 -5.20 10.06
C MET A 354 -2.32 -5.58 8.59
N LEU A 355 -3.35 -5.95 7.83
CA LEU A 355 -3.24 -6.21 6.40
C LEU A 355 -2.76 -4.98 5.60
N THR A 356 -3.06 -3.77 6.08
CA THR A 356 -2.62 -2.52 5.45
C THR A 356 -1.18 -2.14 5.79
N LEU A 357 -0.66 -2.66 6.90
CA LEU A 357 0.72 -2.48 7.34
C LEU A 357 1.70 -3.38 6.57
N THR A 358 1.31 -4.63 6.26
CA THR A 358 2.21 -5.62 5.65
C THR A 358 2.96 -5.12 4.40
N PRO A 359 2.33 -4.45 3.41
CA PRO A 359 3.03 -3.99 2.21
C PRO A 359 4.15 -2.99 2.50
N VAL A 360 3.95 -2.04 3.41
CA VAL A 360 4.98 -1.03 3.74
C VAL A 360 6.14 -1.64 4.50
N VAL A 361 5.86 -2.59 5.40
CA VAL A 361 6.90 -3.31 6.14
C VAL A 361 7.74 -4.16 5.17
N CYS A 362 7.13 -4.83 4.19
CA CYS A 362 7.87 -5.56 3.16
C CYS A 362 8.77 -4.65 2.31
N VAL A 363 8.29 -3.46 1.90
CA VAL A 363 9.10 -2.50 1.14
C VAL A 363 10.27 -1.97 1.97
N LEU A 364 10.03 -1.57 3.22
CA LEU A 364 11.08 -1.07 4.11
C LEU A 364 12.10 -2.16 4.45
N GLY A 365 11.65 -3.38 4.74
CA GLY A 365 12.51 -4.55 4.94
C GLY A 365 13.37 -4.83 3.69
N GLY A 366 12.76 -4.77 2.51
CA GLY A 366 13.46 -4.91 1.22
C GLY A 366 14.56 -3.86 1.01
N ILE A 367 14.29 -2.59 1.35
CA ILE A 367 15.29 -1.52 1.29
C ILE A 367 16.46 -1.80 2.24
N VAL A 368 16.19 -2.27 3.47
CA VAL A 368 17.23 -2.60 4.45
C VAL A 368 18.11 -3.74 3.96
N PHE A 369 17.52 -4.86 3.54
CA PHE A 369 18.29 -6.00 3.04
C PHE A 369 19.04 -5.67 1.74
N SER A 370 18.45 -4.87 0.84
CA SER A 370 19.12 -4.41 -0.38
C SER A 370 20.36 -3.57 -0.08
N ARG A 371 20.28 -2.61 0.85
CA ARG A 371 21.44 -1.79 1.27
C ARG A 371 22.50 -2.62 1.98
N LEU A 372 22.07 -3.57 2.80
CA LEU A 372 22.96 -4.51 3.47
C LEU A 372 23.74 -5.31 2.42
N PHE A 373 23.07 -5.91 1.45
CA PHE A 373 23.73 -6.65 0.36
C PHE A 373 24.61 -5.74 -0.52
N GLU A 374 24.23 -4.49 -0.77
CA GLU A 374 25.06 -3.56 -1.56
C GLU A 374 26.41 -3.27 -0.89
N VAL A 375 26.41 -3.01 0.41
CA VAL A 375 27.64 -2.75 1.19
C VAL A 375 28.48 -4.02 1.27
N PHE A 376 27.86 -5.17 1.59
CA PHE A 376 28.56 -6.43 1.75
C PHE A 376 28.78 -7.23 0.45
N LEU A 377 28.41 -6.78 -0.75
CA LEU A 377 28.77 -7.47 -2.02
C LEU A 377 29.74 -6.64 -2.88
N LYS A 378 29.67 -5.29 -2.87
CA LYS A 378 30.53 -4.44 -3.71
C LYS A 378 32.01 -4.47 -3.35
N GLU A 379 32.35 -4.65 -2.07
CA GLU A 379 33.76 -4.68 -1.65
C GLU A 379 34.51 -5.92 -2.18
N GLU A 380 33.82 -6.96 -2.71
CA GLU A 380 34.48 -8.18 -3.22
C GLU A 380 35.03 -7.93 -4.62
N GLU A 381 34.32 -7.15 -5.45
CA GLU A 381 34.80 -6.76 -6.78
C GLU A 381 36.07 -5.90 -6.72
N GLN A 382 36.22 -5.06 -5.69
CA GLN A 382 37.46 -4.30 -5.47
C GLN A 382 38.62 -5.16 -4.96
N SER A 383 38.34 -6.34 -4.40
CA SER A 383 39.35 -7.24 -3.83
C SER A 383 39.90 -8.29 -4.81
N ARG A 384 39.41 -8.36 -6.06
CA ARG A 384 40.05 -9.18 -7.11
C ARG A 384 41.29 -8.45 -7.66
N PRO A 385 42.52 -8.95 -7.46
CA PRO A 385 43.68 -8.40 -8.14
C PRO A 385 43.52 -8.63 -9.66
N ARG A 386 43.74 -7.57 -10.46
CA ARG A 386 43.95 -7.69 -11.90
C ARG A 386 45.29 -8.38 -12.12
N THR A 387 45.27 -9.68 -12.37
CA THR A 387 46.49 -10.44 -12.70
C THR A 387 46.50 -10.76 -14.18
N GLY A 388 47.48 -10.20 -14.89
CA GLY A 388 48.04 -10.72 -16.14
C GLY A 388 47.41 -10.22 -17.44
N ASP A 389 47.94 -9.15 -18.02
CA ASP A 389 48.86 -9.35 -19.15
C ASP A 389 49.85 -8.19 -19.24
N SER A 390 51.13 -8.55 -19.34
CA SER A 390 52.26 -7.64 -19.47
C SER A 390 53.18 -8.20 -20.53
N SER A 391 52.89 -7.84 -21.77
CA SER A 391 53.84 -7.80 -22.89
C SER A 391 53.11 -7.09 -24.03
N ASP A 392 53.57 -5.88 -24.37
CA ASP A 392 54.00 -5.57 -25.74
C ASP A 392 54.51 -4.12 -25.81
N GLU A 393 55.83 -4.06 -25.99
CA GLU A 393 56.63 -3.12 -26.80
C GLU A 393 56.73 -1.63 -26.42
N GLU A 394 57.98 -1.26 -26.11
CA GLU A 394 58.51 0.11 -26.18
C GLU A 394 58.59 0.57 -27.64
N ASP A 395 58.12 1.78 -27.97
CA ASP A 395 58.79 2.65 -28.95
C ASP A 395 58.40 4.14 -28.78
N ASP A 396 59.32 4.98 -29.22
CA ASP A 396 59.64 6.40 -29.00
C ASP A 396 58.55 7.51 -29.08
N GLY A 397 58.88 8.66 -28.46
CA GLY A 397 58.46 9.98 -29.00
C GLY A 397 58.08 11.12 -28.04
N GLU A 398 59.08 11.78 -27.44
CA GLU A 398 59.24 13.25 -27.29
C GLU A 398 58.02 14.21 -27.08
N LYS A 399 57.95 14.90 -25.91
CA LYS A 399 58.07 16.40 -25.76
C LYS A 399 57.49 16.98 -24.44
N ASN A 400 58.40 17.58 -23.67
CA ASN A 400 58.33 18.81 -22.88
C ASN A 400 56.97 19.47 -22.57
N ASN A 401 56.68 19.69 -21.28
CA ASN A 401 56.74 21.05 -20.73
C ASN A 401 56.83 21.09 -19.20
N LYS A 402 57.97 21.61 -18.73
CA LYS A 402 58.19 22.15 -17.39
C LYS A 402 57.26 23.34 -17.17
N TYR A 403 56.60 23.42 -16.02
CA TYR A 403 56.73 24.56 -15.11
C TYR A 403 56.27 24.13 -13.70
N ASP A 404 57.26 24.12 -12.82
CA ASP A 404 57.15 23.96 -11.38
C ASP A 404 56.49 25.17 -10.71
N LYS A 405 55.86 24.86 -9.55
CA LYS A 405 55.75 25.66 -8.32
C LYS A 405 55.12 27.07 -8.40
N ALA A 406 54.02 27.24 -7.67
CA ALA A 406 54.05 27.86 -6.32
C ALA A 406 52.62 28.15 -5.82
N GLY A 407 52.35 27.90 -4.54
CA GLY A 407 51.21 28.51 -3.85
C GLY A 407 50.39 27.54 -2.97
N LYS A 408 50.83 27.39 -1.71
CA LYS A 408 50.04 26.80 -0.62
C LYS A 408 48.68 27.48 -0.48
N LEU A 409 47.62 26.70 -0.31
CA LEU A 409 46.69 26.90 0.82
C LEU A 409 46.12 25.54 1.26
N ARG A 410 46.51 25.09 2.46
CA ARG A 410 45.83 24.01 3.18
C ARG A 410 44.39 24.43 3.42
N LYS A 411 43.43 23.75 2.79
CA LYS A 411 42.04 23.75 3.27
C LYS A 411 41.82 22.43 3.99
N MET A 412 41.60 22.53 5.30
CA MET A 412 41.24 21.42 6.18
C MET A 412 40.02 20.70 5.59
N LYS A 413 40.21 19.45 5.15
CA LYS A 413 39.14 18.48 4.97
C LYS A 413 39.30 17.46 6.10
N HIS A 414 38.86 17.87 7.29
CA HIS A 414 38.65 16.95 8.39
C HIS A 414 37.14 16.69 8.51
N GLU A 415 36.81 15.44 8.79
CA GLU A 415 35.49 14.94 9.23
C GLU A 415 34.43 14.60 8.17
N GLN A 416 34.72 13.56 7.37
CA GLN A 416 33.98 12.27 7.38
C GLN A 416 34.55 11.33 6.32
N GLN A 417 35.78 10.90 6.56
CA GLN A 417 36.34 9.71 5.93
C GLN A 417 37.14 8.99 7.02
N SER A 418 36.44 8.62 8.10
CA SER A 418 36.98 7.67 9.06
C SER A 418 37.01 6.31 8.36
N SER A 419 38.18 5.95 7.85
CA SER A 419 38.75 4.61 7.92
C SER A 419 37.71 3.51 8.24
N SER A 420 37.03 3.01 7.20
CA SER A 420 36.58 1.63 7.24
C SER A 420 37.84 0.79 7.14
N ASP A 421 38.43 0.46 8.29
CA ASP A 421 39.30 -0.71 8.39
C ASP A 421 38.61 -1.83 7.64
N GLY A 422 39.27 -2.35 6.61
CA GLY A 422 38.73 -3.39 5.77
C GLY A 422 38.28 -4.53 6.65
N LEU A 423 36.96 -4.70 6.78
CA LEU A 423 36.39 -5.87 7.44
C LEU A 423 37.01 -7.07 6.72
N GLY A 424 37.78 -7.88 7.45
CA GLY A 424 38.44 -9.04 6.87
C GLY A 424 37.42 -9.85 6.07
N VAL A 425 37.80 -10.32 4.87
CA VAL A 425 36.92 -11.06 3.95
C VAL A 425 36.11 -12.15 4.67
N ASN A 426 36.67 -12.73 5.73
CA ASN A 426 36.02 -13.70 6.62
C ASN A 426 34.81 -13.13 7.41
N ILE A 427 34.92 -11.93 7.98
CA ILE A 427 33.83 -11.27 8.74
C ILE A 427 32.67 -10.95 7.79
N ARG A 428 33.01 -10.51 6.58
CA ARG A 428 32.02 -10.18 5.55
C ARG A 428 31.29 -11.41 5.02
N SER A 429 32.03 -12.48 4.72
CA SER A 429 31.44 -13.78 4.36
C SER A 429 30.53 -14.31 5.48
N MET A 430 30.96 -14.20 6.75
CA MET A 430 30.16 -14.57 7.91
C MET A 430 28.85 -13.77 8.01
N VAL A 431 28.90 -12.45 7.75
CA VAL A 431 27.69 -11.60 7.77
C VAL A 431 26.73 -11.96 6.64
N ILE A 432 27.23 -12.26 5.44
CA ILE A 432 26.38 -12.69 4.31
C ILE A 432 25.69 -14.01 4.64
N VAL A 433 26.42 -14.98 5.18
CA VAL A 433 25.87 -16.28 5.59
C VAL A 433 24.82 -16.09 6.69
N ALA A 434 25.08 -15.25 7.68
CA ALA A 434 24.12 -14.95 8.73
C ALA A 434 22.82 -14.32 8.19
N VAL A 435 22.92 -13.37 7.26
CA VAL A 435 21.76 -12.73 6.64
C VAL A 435 20.96 -13.73 5.81
N LEU A 436 21.64 -14.60 5.04
CA LEU A 436 20.98 -15.66 4.29
C LEU A 436 20.27 -16.66 5.22
N MET A 437 20.90 -17.04 6.34
CA MET A 437 20.28 -17.91 7.35
C MET A 437 19.00 -17.29 7.93
N VAL A 438 19.01 -15.99 8.22
CA VAL A 438 17.85 -15.26 8.72
C VAL A 438 16.71 -15.22 7.68
N LEU A 439 17.03 -15.02 6.40
CA LEU A 439 16.03 -15.05 5.32
C LEU A 439 15.44 -16.46 5.12
N MET A 440 16.25 -17.51 5.28
CA MET A 440 15.76 -18.89 5.26
C MET A 440 14.83 -19.17 6.45
N MET A 441 15.18 -18.71 7.65
CA MET A 441 14.33 -18.83 8.84
C MET A 441 13.00 -18.10 8.65
N PHE A 442 13.00 -16.94 8.01
CA PHE A 442 11.77 -16.22 7.65
C PHE A 442 10.87 -17.02 6.71
N SER A 443 11.43 -17.67 5.68
CA SER A 443 10.66 -18.52 4.76
C SER A 443 10.02 -19.72 5.47
N VAL A 444 10.79 -20.40 6.33
CA VAL A 444 10.29 -21.53 7.14
C VAL A 444 9.17 -21.08 8.08
N HIS A 445 9.36 -19.96 8.77
CA HIS A 445 8.34 -19.39 9.64
C HIS A 445 7.04 -19.05 8.90
N CYS A 446 7.13 -18.35 7.76
CA CYS A 446 5.95 -18.02 6.95
C CYS A 446 5.19 -19.28 6.51
N THR A 447 5.91 -20.32 6.09
CA THR A 447 5.31 -21.59 5.68
C THR A 447 4.63 -22.29 6.85
N TRP A 448 5.28 -22.32 8.02
CA TRP A 448 4.73 -22.93 9.23
C TRP A 448 3.48 -22.20 9.73
N VAL A 449 3.52 -20.87 9.80
CA VAL A 449 2.38 -20.03 10.22
C VAL A 449 1.21 -20.21 9.28
N THR A 450 1.46 -20.17 7.97
CA THR A 450 0.40 -20.35 6.96
C THR A 450 -0.23 -21.72 7.04
N SER A 451 0.58 -22.77 7.25
CA SER A 451 0.09 -24.16 7.32
C SER A 451 -0.64 -24.48 8.62
N ASN A 452 -0.29 -23.88 9.76
CA ASN A 452 -0.82 -24.31 11.05
C ASN A 452 -1.87 -23.37 11.65
N ALA A 453 -1.79 -22.07 11.38
CA ALA A 453 -2.69 -21.09 11.98
C ALA A 453 -3.75 -20.57 10.99
N TYR A 454 -3.34 -20.17 9.79
CA TYR A 454 -4.24 -19.45 8.87
C TYR A 454 -5.06 -20.35 7.94
N SER A 455 -4.70 -21.62 7.80
CA SER A 455 -5.32 -22.55 6.84
C SER A 455 -6.29 -23.53 7.50
N SER A 456 -7.23 -23.02 8.30
CA SER A 456 -8.28 -23.84 8.93
C SER A 456 -9.66 -23.38 8.46
N PRO A 457 -10.53 -24.30 7.99
CA PRO A 457 -11.87 -23.94 7.55
C PRO A 457 -12.78 -23.71 8.75
N SER A 458 -13.65 -22.71 8.66
CA SER A 458 -14.65 -22.44 9.71
C SER A 458 -15.90 -23.32 9.59
N ILE A 459 -16.20 -23.83 8.39
CA ILE A 459 -17.38 -24.67 8.10
C ILE A 459 -17.22 -26.09 8.65
N VAL A 460 -16.01 -26.65 8.54
CA VAL A 460 -15.73 -28.03 8.95
C VAL A 460 -14.83 -27.99 10.16
N LEU A 461 -15.39 -28.35 11.32
CA LEU A 461 -14.61 -28.46 12.55
C LEU A 461 -13.74 -29.73 12.49
N ALA A 462 -12.42 -29.55 12.51
CA ALA A 462 -11.47 -30.65 12.58
C ALA A 462 -11.24 -31.05 14.05
N SER A 463 -11.68 -32.26 14.41
CA SER A 463 -11.29 -32.92 15.67
C SER A 463 -10.42 -34.13 15.36
N TYR A 464 -9.18 -34.14 15.86
CA TYR A 464 -8.25 -35.24 15.66
C TYR A 464 -8.49 -36.33 16.71
N GLY A 465 -8.40 -37.59 16.27
CA GLY A 465 -8.48 -38.73 17.16
C GLY A 465 -7.19 -38.87 17.98
N GLN A 466 -7.20 -39.75 18.98
CA GLN A 466 -5.99 -40.00 19.76
C GLN A 466 -4.89 -40.70 18.94
N ASP A 467 -5.29 -41.34 17.84
CA ASP A 467 -4.41 -42.04 16.89
C ASP A 467 -3.86 -41.11 15.77
N GLY A 468 -4.23 -39.83 15.78
CA GLY A 468 -3.87 -38.83 14.76
C GLY A 468 -4.98 -38.60 13.74
#